data_AF-A0A957V2K3-F1
#
_entry.id   AF-A0A957V2K3-F1
#
_cell.length_a   1.000
_cell.length_b   1.000
_cell.length_c   1.000
_cell.angle_alpha   90.00
_cell.angle_beta   90.00
_cell.angle_gamma   90.00
#
_symmetry.space_group_name_H-M   'P 1'
#
loop_
_entity.id
_entity.type
_entity.pdbx_description
1 polymer ?
#
loop_
_entity_poly.entity_id
_entity_poly.type
_entity_poly.pdbx_seq_one_letter_code
_entity_poly.pdbx_strand_id
1 'polypeptide(L)'
;LSGIVQGYESAVWSTVIIAATIFASILIFNGVGANQAETTAYILYGVALTGIGMLTLTGNNVSMDSFGPISDNANGIGEMAGLDKKARQIMADLDAVGNTTKAITKGIAIGSAVIAAVSLFGSFLTDVTKVQVASNATASAAGQALPFLQTFLDTGIRVSMPQVFVGLLLGAALPWMFSGLAINAVNRA
;
A
#
# COMPACT_ATOMS: atom_id res chain seq x y z
N LEU A 1 0.68 -24.89 -11.66
CA LEU A 1 1.21 -23.95 -12.68
C LEU A 1 0.18 -22.89 -13.06
N SER A 2 -1.04 -23.26 -13.47
CA SER A 2 -2.12 -22.30 -13.80
C SER A 2 -2.41 -21.28 -12.69
N GLY A 3 -2.47 -21.70 -11.43
CA GLY A 3 -2.70 -20.78 -10.30
C GLY A 3 -1.58 -19.74 -10.08
N ILE A 4 -0.32 -20.09 -10.37
CA ILE A 4 0.81 -19.14 -10.30
C ILE A 4 0.69 -18.10 -11.43
N VAL A 5 0.31 -18.56 -12.63
CA VAL A 5 0.08 -17.68 -13.79
C VAL A 5 -1.03 -16.69 -13.49
N GLN A 6 -2.19 -17.15 -13.03
CA GLN A 6 -3.32 -16.27 -12.66
C GLN A 6 -2.93 -15.29 -11.55
N GLY A 7 -2.13 -15.73 -10.57
CA GLY A 7 -1.56 -14.86 -9.54
C GLY A 7 -0.76 -13.70 -10.15
N TYR A 8 0.18 -14.00 -11.05
CA TYR A 8 0.99 -12.97 -11.71
C TYR A 8 0.17 -12.04 -12.62
N GLU A 9 -0.80 -12.56 -13.37
CA GLU A 9 -1.69 -11.75 -14.21
C GLU A 9 -2.59 -10.82 -13.38
N SER A 10 -3.13 -11.31 -12.26
CA SER A 10 -3.99 -10.49 -11.40
C SER A 10 -3.26 -9.29 -10.79
N ALA A 11 -1.97 -9.45 -10.47
CA ALA A 11 -1.15 -8.37 -9.91
C ALA A 11 -1.00 -7.19 -10.89
N VAL A 12 -0.91 -7.47 -12.19
CA VAL A 12 -0.82 -6.42 -13.23
C VAL A 12 -2.05 -5.52 -13.21
N TRP A 13 -3.24 -6.11 -13.16
CA TRP A 13 -4.49 -5.34 -13.14
C TRP A 13 -4.62 -4.50 -11.86
N SER A 14 -4.22 -5.04 -10.71
CA SER A 14 -4.17 -4.25 -9.47
C SER A 14 -3.20 -3.06 -9.58
N THR A 15 -2.01 -3.25 -10.16
CA THR A 15 -1.05 -2.15 -10.38
C THR A 15 -1.58 -1.09 -11.33
N VAL A 16 -2.25 -1.48 -12.41
CA VAL A 16 -2.86 -0.55 -13.37
C VAL A 16 -3.90 0.35 -12.70
N ILE A 17 -4.75 -0.22 -11.84
CA ILE A 17 -5.76 0.56 -11.12
C ILE A 17 -5.09 1.56 -10.18
N ILE A 18 -4.08 1.15 -9.41
CA ILE A 18 -3.34 2.05 -8.51
C ILE A 18 -2.67 3.18 -9.30
N ALA A 19 -2.04 2.87 -10.43
CA ALA A 19 -1.42 3.87 -11.30
C ALA A 19 -2.45 4.87 -11.85
N ALA A 20 -3.62 4.38 -12.27
CA ALA A 20 -4.73 5.22 -12.72
C ALA A 20 -5.24 6.14 -11.61
N THR A 21 -5.30 5.65 -10.35
CA THR A 21 -5.67 6.47 -9.19
C THR A 21 -4.67 7.61 -8.95
N ILE A 22 -3.36 7.33 -8.99
CA ILE A 22 -2.33 8.36 -8.84
C ILE A 22 -2.39 9.35 -10.00
N PHE A 23 -2.58 8.86 -11.23
CA PHE A 23 -2.72 9.70 -12.41
C PHE A 23 -3.95 10.62 -12.35
N ALA A 24 -5.08 10.12 -11.86
CA ALA A 24 -6.26 10.94 -11.63
C ALA A 24 -5.98 12.08 -10.62
N SER A 25 -5.23 11.82 -9.55
CA SER A 25 -4.79 12.87 -8.62
C SER A 25 -3.93 13.93 -9.32
N ILE A 26 -3.00 13.51 -10.19
CA ILE A 26 -2.17 14.43 -10.98
C ILE A 26 -3.03 15.34 -11.85
N LEU A 27 -4.06 14.80 -12.52
CA LEU A 27 -4.95 15.58 -13.37
C LEU A 27 -5.80 16.59 -12.59
N ILE A 28 -6.32 16.19 -11.42
CA ILE A 28 -7.21 17.03 -10.60
C ILE A 28 -6.44 18.21 -9.98
N PHE A 29 -5.24 17.96 -9.47
CA PHE A 29 -4.42 18.98 -8.80
C PHE A 29 -3.39 19.63 -9.73
N ASN A 30 -3.47 19.39 -11.04
CA ASN A 30 -2.57 20.02 -12.00
C ASN A 30 -2.78 21.54 -11.99
N GLY A 31 -1.70 22.31 -11.81
CA GLY A 31 -1.76 23.77 -11.80
C GLY A 31 -2.30 24.38 -10.50
N VAL A 32 -2.53 23.58 -9.46
CA VAL A 32 -2.84 24.08 -8.10
C VAL A 32 -1.53 24.34 -7.37
N GLY A 33 -1.34 25.55 -6.80
CA GLY A 33 -0.12 25.98 -6.09
C GLY A 33 0.66 27.07 -6.82
N ALA A 34 1.47 27.83 -6.08
CA ALA A 34 2.26 28.95 -6.62
C ALA A 34 3.58 28.50 -7.26
N ASN A 35 4.06 27.31 -6.92
CA ASN A 35 5.32 26.74 -7.40
C ASN A 35 5.21 25.22 -7.57
N GLN A 36 6.20 24.63 -8.27
CA GLN A 36 6.21 23.20 -8.60
C GLN A 36 6.24 22.30 -7.35
N ALA A 37 6.83 22.77 -6.26
CA ALA A 37 6.88 22.05 -4.98
C ALA A 37 5.49 21.96 -4.33
N GLU A 38 4.75 23.08 -4.28
CA GLU A 38 3.38 23.13 -3.78
C GLU A 38 2.44 22.29 -4.63
N THR A 39 2.53 22.35 -5.96
CA THR A 39 1.74 21.49 -6.84
C THR A 39 1.99 20.01 -6.56
N THR A 40 3.25 19.63 -6.34
CA THR A 40 3.60 18.24 -5.98
C THR A 40 2.99 17.84 -4.64
N ALA A 41 3.01 18.73 -3.65
CA ALA A 41 2.38 18.48 -2.35
C ALA A 41 0.85 18.30 -2.46
N TYR A 42 0.17 19.12 -3.26
CA TYR A 42 -1.27 18.98 -3.52
C TYR A 42 -1.62 17.68 -4.24
N ILE A 43 -0.82 17.25 -5.21
CA ILE A 43 -1.00 15.96 -5.89
C ILE A 43 -0.89 14.80 -4.89
N LEU A 44 0.12 14.81 -4.01
CA LEU A 44 0.30 13.76 -2.99
C LEU A 44 -0.80 13.80 -1.93
N TYR A 45 -1.31 14.99 -1.59
CA TYR A 45 -2.49 15.16 -0.76
C TYR A 45 -3.75 14.56 -1.41
N GLY A 46 -3.95 14.74 -2.72
CA GLY A 46 -5.04 14.09 -3.45
C GLY A 46 -4.97 12.56 -3.45
N VAL A 47 -3.76 12.00 -3.51
CA VAL A 47 -3.53 10.55 -3.36
C VAL A 47 -3.96 10.10 -1.95
N ALA A 48 -3.57 10.86 -0.91
CA ALA A 48 -3.96 10.59 0.47
C ALA A 48 -5.49 10.61 0.66
N LEU A 49 -6.17 11.62 0.11
CA LEU A 49 -7.64 11.72 0.15
C LEU A 49 -8.31 10.52 -0.54
N THR A 50 -7.72 9.99 -1.60
CA THR A 50 -8.25 8.79 -2.25
C THR A 50 -8.16 7.57 -1.32
N GLY A 51 -7.09 7.46 -0.55
CA GLY A 51 -6.95 6.43 0.49
C GLY A 51 -8.04 6.53 1.56
N ILE A 52 -8.33 7.75 2.03
CA ILE A 52 -9.44 8.00 2.97
C ILE A 52 -10.79 7.61 2.34
N GLY A 53 -11.02 7.99 1.08
CA GLY A 53 -12.21 7.63 0.31
C GLY A 53 -12.40 6.11 0.19
N MET A 54 -11.34 5.37 -0.13
CA MET A 54 -11.35 3.90 -0.22
C MET A 54 -11.75 3.24 1.12
N LEU A 55 -11.37 3.86 2.24
CA LEU A 55 -11.62 3.34 3.58
C LEU A 55 -12.95 3.82 4.19
N THR A 56 -13.77 4.61 3.49
CA THR A 56 -15.11 5.00 3.98
C THR A 56 -16.02 3.80 4.23
N LEU A 57 -15.82 2.71 3.48
CA LEU A 57 -16.57 1.45 3.61
C LEU A 57 -15.80 0.40 4.45
N THR A 58 -14.86 0.82 5.30
CA THR A 58 -14.04 -0.11 6.10
C THR A 58 -14.88 -1.07 6.93
N GLY A 59 -16.00 -0.61 7.52
CA GLY A 59 -16.91 -1.48 8.26
C GLY A 59 -17.38 -2.68 7.43
N ASN A 60 -17.82 -2.44 6.19
CA ASN A 60 -18.24 -3.49 5.27
C ASN A 60 -17.08 -4.41 4.89
N ASN A 61 -15.90 -3.86 4.63
CA ASN A 61 -14.70 -4.63 4.26
C ASN A 61 -14.27 -5.57 5.38
N VAL A 62 -14.25 -5.09 6.64
CA VAL A 62 -13.89 -5.90 7.82
C VAL A 62 -14.95 -6.98 8.08
N SER A 63 -16.24 -6.66 7.90
CA SER A 63 -17.30 -7.66 7.97
C SER A 63 -17.13 -8.77 6.93
N MET A 64 -16.80 -8.42 5.69
CA MET A 64 -16.53 -9.40 4.61
C MET A 64 -15.28 -10.25 4.87
N ASP A 65 -14.25 -9.68 5.50
CA ASP A 65 -13.03 -10.41 5.86
C ASP A 65 -13.29 -11.41 7.00
N SER A 66 -14.12 -11.01 7.97
CA SER A 66 -14.55 -11.85 9.09
C SER A 66 -15.49 -12.97 8.67
N PHE A 67 -16.30 -12.75 7.63
CA PHE A 67 -17.24 -13.74 7.10
C PHE A 67 -16.55 -15.04 6.62
N GLY A 68 -15.35 -14.94 6.02
CA GLY A 68 -14.60 -16.10 5.53
C GLY A 68 -14.28 -17.12 6.63
N PRO A 69 -13.52 -16.75 7.68
CA PRO A 69 -13.22 -17.65 8.79
C PRO A 69 -14.46 -18.18 9.54
N ILE A 70 -15.55 -17.40 9.60
CA ILE A 70 -16.79 -17.83 10.24
C ILE A 70 -17.45 -18.95 9.43
N SER A 71 -17.54 -18.80 8.11
CA SER A 71 -18.16 -19.80 7.22
C SER A 71 -17.33 -21.08 7.10
N ASP A 72 -16.00 -20.98 7.03
CA ASP A 72 -15.06 -22.11 7.06
C ASP A 72 -15.24 -22.95 8.35
N ASN A 73 -15.21 -22.30 9.52
CA ASN A 73 -15.44 -22.98 10.80
C ASN A 73 -16.83 -23.63 10.90
N ALA A 74 -17.87 -22.96 10.41
CA ALA A 74 -19.22 -23.53 10.38
C ALA A 74 -19.29 -24.79 9.52
N ASN A 75 -18.65 -24.78 8.34
CA ASN A 75 -18.56 -25.94 7.46
C ASN A 75 -17.82 -27.10 8.15
N GLY A 76 -16.67 -26.84 8.78
CA GLY A 76 -15.91 -27.85 9.51
C GLY A 76 -16.69 -28.45 10.69
N ILE A 77 -17.41 -27.64 11.47
CA ILE A 77 -18.30 -28.12 12.53
C ILE A 77 -19.42 -28.98 11.94
N GLY A 78 -20.01 -28.56 10.82
CA GLY A 78 -21.07 -29.31 10.16
C GLY A 78 -20.62 -30.66 9.62
N GLU A 79 -19.37 -30.75 9.15
CA GLU A 79 -18.75 -32.01 8.75
C GLU A 79 -18.53 -32.93 9.95
N MET A 80 -17.93 -32.43 11.04
CA MET A 80 -17.67 -33.21 12.26
C MET A 80 -18.94 -33.64 13.00
N ALA A 81 -20.00 -32.82 12.96
CA ALA A 81 -21.28 -33.09 13.60
C ALA A 81 -22.19 -34.02 12.77
N GLY A 82 -21.79 -34.40 11.55
CA GLY A 82 -22.56 -35.31 10.70
C GLY A 82 -23.90 -34.73 10.22
N LEU A 83 -23.94 -33.42 9.94
CA LEU A 83 -25.16 -32.76 9.46
C LEU A 83 -25.66 -33.31 8.11
N ASP A 84 -26.94 -33.11 7.84
CA ASP A 84 -27.56 -33.58 6.60
C ASP A 84 -26.90 -32.97 5.35
N LYS A 85 -26.99 -33.68 4.23
CA LYS A 85 -26.31 -33.29 2.98
C LYS A 85 -26.71 -31.90 2.48
N LYS A 86 -27.95 -31.47 2.71
CA LYS A 86 -28.44 -30.17 2.23
C LYS A 86 -27.84 -29.05 3.08
N ALA A 87 -27.83 -29.20 4.41
CA ALA A 87 -27.17 -28.24 5.30
C ALA A 87 -25.67 -28.13 5.00
N ARG A 88 -24.98 -29.26 4.78
CA ARG A 88 -23.55 -29.26 4.40
C ARG A 88 -23.28 -28.58 3.07
N GLN A 89 -24.11 -28.80 2.06
CA GLN A 89 -23.94 -28.12 0.76
C GLN A 89 -24.04 -26.60 0.92
N ILE A 90 -25.01 -26.11 1.70
CA ILE A 90 -25.17 -24.67 1.95
C ILE A 90 -23.91 -24.11 2.64
N MET A 91 -23.36 -24.80 3.63
CA MET A 91 -22.14 -24.34 4.32
C MET A 91 -20.91 -24.36 3.41
N ALA A 92 -20.77 -25.37 2.55
CA ALA A 92 -19.70 -25.43 1.57
C ALA A 92 -19.79 -24.28 0.53
N ASP A 93 -21.01 -23.95 0.09
CA ASP A 93 -21.23 -22.81 -0.80
C ASP A 93 -20.87 -21.48 -0.11
N LEU A 94 -21.19 -21.34 1.19
CA LEU A 94 -20.83 -20.15 1.99
C LEU A 94 -19.32 -20.02 2.20
N ASP A 95 -18.60 -21.11 2.46
CA ASP A 95 -17.14 -21.13 2.57
C ASP A 95 -16.47 -20.76 1.22
N ALA A 96 -16.99 -21.27 0.10
CA ALA A 96 -16.52 -20.86 -1.23
C ALA A 96 -16.68 -19.34 -1.48
N VAL A 97 -17.82 -18.77 -1.08
CA VAL A 97 -18.03 -17.31 -1.10
C VAL A 97 -17.07 -16.61 -0.15
N GLY A 98 -16.87 -17.13 1.06
CA GLY A 98 -15.95 -16.61 2.07
C GLY A 98 -14.49 -16.55 1.61
N ASN A 99 -14.03 -17.56 0.87
CA ASN A 99 -12.72 -17.57 0.26
C ASN A 99 -12.56 -16.49 -0.82
N THR A 100 -13.63 -16.23 -1.59
CA THR A 100 -13.66 -15.15 -2.59
C THR A 100 -13.66 -13.78 -1.92
N THR A 101 -14.47 -13.57 -0.87
CA THR A 101 -14.48 -12.29 -0.13
C THR A 101 -13.14 -12.02 0.55
N LYS A 102 -12.50 -13.05 1.13
CA LYS A 102 -11.16 -12.95 1.72
C LYS A 102 -10.06 -12.56 0.71
N ALA A 103 -10.19 -13.01 -0.54
CA ALA A 103 -9.29 -12.60 -1.60
C ALA A 103 -9.49 -11.11 -1.95
N ILE A 104 -10.75 -10.66 -2.04
CA ILE A 104 -11.10 -9.26 -2.29
C ILE A 104 -10.59 -8.34 -1.18
N THR A 105 -10.81 -8.69 0.09
CA THR A 105 -10.39 -7.87 1.24
C THR A 105 -8.86 -7.75 1.35
N LYS A 106 -8.12 -8.82 1.03
CA LYS A 106 -6.65 -8.75 0.87
C LYS A 106 -6.22 -7.79 -0.22
N GLY A 107 -6.91 -7.79 -1.37
CA GLY A 107 -6.65 -6.84 -2.46
C GLY A 107 -6.86 -5.39 -2.03
N ILE A 108 -7.96 -5.11 -1.31
CA ILE A 108 -8.25 -3.78 -0.76
C ILE A 108 -7.18 -3.37 0.27
N ALA A 109 -6.77 -4.28 1.15
CA ALA A 109 -5.73 -4.02 2.14
C ALA A 109 -4.38 -3.67 1.48
N ILE A 110 -3.97 -4.41 0.44
CA ILE A 110 -2.75 -4.11 -0.33
C ILE A 110 -2.89 -2.76 -1.05
N GLY A 111 -4.00 -2.52 -1.75
CA GLY A 111 -4.23 -1.28 -2.49
C GLY A 111 -4.20 -0.04 -1.58
N SER A 112 -4.89 -0.09 -0.45
CA SER A 112 -4.89 0.98 0.55
C SER A 112 -3.50 1.17 1.19
N ALA A 113 -2.76 0.09 1.46
CA ALA A 113 -1.38 0.18 1.95
C ALA A 113 -0.46 0.88 0.94
N VAL A 114 -0.60 0.62 -0.37
CA VAL A 114 0.19 1.30 -1.39
C VAL A 114 -0.15 2.79 -1.46
N ILE A 115 -1.43 3.14 -1.45
CA ILE A 115 -1.86 4.56 -1.43
C ILE A 115 -1.35 5.28 -0.19
N ALA A 116 -1.45 4.64 0.98
CA ALA A 116 -0.92 5.17 2.23
C ALA A 116 0.60 5.32 2.18
N ALA A 117 1.34 4.36 1.62
CA ALA A 117 2.78 4.45 1.45
C ALA A 117 3.19 5.63 0.56
N VAL A 118 2.49 5.87 -0.56
CA VAL A 118 2.73 7.03 -1.43
C VAL A 118 2.45 8.36 -0.69
N SER A 119 1.37 8.41 0.09
CA SER A 119 1.07 9.57 0.94
C SER A 119 2.16 9.82 1.98
N LEU A 120 2.59 8.79 2.70
CA LEU A 120 3.64 8.88 3.72
C LEU A 120 4.98 9.29 3.09
N PHE A 121 5.25 8.86 1.86
CA PHE A 121 6.41 9.30 1.11
C PHE A 121 6.38 10.81 0.82
N GLY A 122 5.21 11.38 0.51
CA GLY A 122 5.03 12.82 0.41
C GLY A 122 5.22 13.58 1.72
N SER A 123 4.70 13.04 2.82
CA SER A 123 4.94 13.58 4.16
C SER A 123 6.43 13.58 4.51
N PHE A 124 7.14 12.48 4.21
CA PHE A 124 8.58 12.36 4.41
C PHE A 124 9.37 13.45 3.68
N LEU A 125 9.07 13.71 2.40
CA LEU A 125 9.72 14.79 1.63
C LEU A 125 9.52 16.17 2.27
N THR A 126 8.31 16.42 2.74
CA THR A 126 7.94 17.69 3.40
C THR A 126 8.69 17.86 4.72
N ASP A 127 8.74 16.82 5.55
CA ASP A 127 9.36 16.90 6.87
C ASP A 127 10.88 16.96 6.81
N VAL A 128 11.51 16.20 5.90
CA VAL A 128 12.96 16.33 5.63
C VAL A 128 13.31 17.74 5.17
N THR A 129 12.48 18.34 4.31
CA THR A 129 12.70 19.71 3.83
C THR A 129 12.63 20.73 4.96
N LYS A 130 11.68 20.59 5.90
CA LYS A 130 11.61 21.45 7.10
C LYS A 130 12.90 21.38 7.92
N VAL A 131 13.46 20.18 8.11
CA VAL A 131 14.71 19.98 8.85
C VAL A 131 15.90 20.61 8.13
N GLN A 132 15.97 20.48 6.79
CA GLN A 132 17.03 21.11 5.99
C GLN A 132 16.99 22.63 6.08
N VAL A 133 15.80 23.23 5.97
CA VAL A 133 15.61 24.67 6.09
C VAL A 133 16.01 25.16 7.48
N ALA A 134 15.61 24.45 8.54
CA ALA A 134 16.00 24.78 9.91
C ALA A 134 17.53 24.70 10.10
N SER A 135 18.15 23.64 9.59
CA SER A 135 19.61 23.45 9.68
C SER A 135 20.39 24.53 8.92
N ASN A 136 19.90 24.94 7.76
CA ASN A 136 20.45 26.05 6.99
C ASN A 136 20.32 27.39 7.73
N ALA A 137 19.18 27.64 8.39
CA ALA A 137 18.98 28.84 9.20
C ALA A 137 19.97 28.89 10.38
N THR A 138 20.21 27.76 11.06
CA THR A 138 21.21 27.66 12.13
C THR A 138 22.63 27.88 11.61
N ALA A 139 23.00 27.27 10.48
CA ALA A 139 24.32 27.44 9.87
C ALA A 139 24.58 28.89 9.42
N SER A 140 23.57 29.53 8.83
CA SER A 140 23.62 30.95 8.44
C SER A 140 23.80 31.86 9.66
N ALA A 141 23.08 31.62 10.75
CA ALA A 141 23.24 32.36 12.01
C ALA A 141 24.62 32.17 12.65
N ALA A 142 25.25 31.00 12.45
CA ALA A 142 26.61 30.70 12.89
C ALA A 142 27.71 31.20 11.94
N GLY A 143 27.35 31.88 10.83
CA GLY A 143 28.31 32.34 9.81
C GLY A 143 29.00 31.21 9.05
N GLN A 144 28.44 30.00 9.08
CA GLN A 144 29.00 28.83 8.39
C GLN A 144 28.39 28.65 7.01
N ALA A 145 29.08 27.90 6.16
CA ALA A 145 28.55 27.51 4.86
C ALA A 145 27.24 26.72 5.03
N LEU A 146 26.27 26.98 4.15
CA LEU A 146 24.98 26.30 4.17
C LEU A 146 25.18 24.79 3.94
N PRO A 147 24.76 23.91 4.87
CA PRO A 147 24.92 22.48 4.72
C PRO A 147 24.07 21.90 3.57
N PHE A 148 22.96 22.55 3.21
CA PHE A 148 22.07 22.11 2.13
C PHE A 148 21.79 23.25 1.14
N LEU A 149 22.40 23.20 -0.04
CA LEU A 149 22.24 24.24 -1.08
C LEU A 149 20.89 24.16 -1.83
N GLN A 150 20.26 22.99 -1.87
CA GLN A 150 18.94 22.76 -2.46
C GLN A 150 18.12 21.89 -1.51
N THR A 151 16.81 22.15 -1.42
CA THR A 151 15.91 21.38 -0.57
C THR A 151 15.37 20.14 -1.30
N PHE A 152 14.99 19.11 -0.54
CA PHE A 152 14.39 17.90 -1.11
C PHE A 152 13.12 18.16 -1.92
N LEU A 153 12.33 19.18 -1.57
CA LEU A 153 11.15 19.58 -2.34
C LEU A 153 11.50 20.15 -3.72
N ASP A 154 12.67 20.79 -3.88
CA ASP A 154 13.10 21.36 -5.17
C ASP A 154 13.78 20.31 -6.06
N THR A 155 14.60 19.44 -5.47
CA THR A 155 15.36 18.44 -6.22
C THR A 155 14.64 17.11 -6.43
N GLY A 156 13.67 16.81 -5.57
CA GLY A 156 13.07 15.48 -5.44
C GLY A 156 14.08 14.40 -5.02
N ILE A 157 13.63 13.14 -5.02
CA ILE A 157 14.49 11.96 -4.84
C ILE A 157 14.94 11.47 -6.22
N ARG A 158 16.22 11.70 -6.54
CA ARG A 158 16.79 11.35 -7.84
C ARG A 158 17.27 9.91 -7.87
N VAL A 159 16.57 9.06 -8.61
CA VAL A 159 16.91 7.64 -8.80
C VAL A 159 18.27 7.46 -9.52
N SER A 160 18.74 8.48 -10.25
CA SER A 160 20.06 8.47 -10.88
C SER A 160 21.23 8.57 -9.89
N MET A 161 21.00 8.97 -8.63
CA MET A 161 22.04 9.01 -7.61
C MET A 161 22.35 7.59 -7.11
N PRO A 162 23.62 7.14 -7.12
CA PRO A 162 23.97 5.77 -6.71
C PRO A 162 23.49 5.39 -5.30
N GLN A 163 23.53 6.34 -4.35
CA GLN A 163 23.06 6.10 -2.98
C GLN A 163 21.56 5.80 -2.92
N VAL A 164 20.75 6.56 -3.66
CA VAL A 164 19.30 6.34 -3.76
C VAL A 164 19.00 5.03 -4.47
N PHE A 165 19.75 4.74 -5.54
CA PHE A 165 19.57 3.52 -6.32
C PHE A 165 19.90 2.25 -5.51
N VAL A 166 20.98 2.27 -4.72
CA VAL A 166 21.31 1.18 -3.78
C VAL A 166 20.19 0.99 -2.76
N GLY A 167 19.65 2.08 -2.20
CA GLY A 167 18.51 2.02 -1.30
C GLY A 167 17.27 1.41 -1.95
N LEU A 168 16.97 1.78 -3.20
CA LEU A 168 15.86 1.23 -3.98
C LEU A 168 16.00 -0.28 -4.19
N LEU A 169 17.20 -0.75 -4.58
CA LEU A 169 17.47 -2.18 -4.81
C LEU A 169 17.33 -3.00 -3.52
N LEU A 170 17.91 -2.51 -2.42
CA LEU A 170 17.80 -3.17 -1.11
C LEU A 170 16.35 -3.20 -0.63
N GLY A 171 15.63 -2.08 -0.75
CA GLY A 171 14.22 -1.98 -0.42
C GLY A 171 13.35 -2.95 -1.21
N ALA A 172 13.60 -3.09 -2.52
CA ALA A 172 12.87 -4.04 -3.38
C ALA A 172 13.16 -5.51 -3.04
N ALA A 173 14.31 -5.82 -2.45
CA ALA A 173 14.65 -7.17 -2.02
C ALA A 173 14.00 -7.58 -0.68
N LEU A 174 13.61 -6.61 0.17
CA LEU A 174 13.05 -6.88 1.49
C LEU A 174 11.78 -7.74 1.47
N PRO A 175 10.77 -7.51 0.59
CA PRO A 175 9.59 -8.37 0.52
C PRO A 175 9.94 -9.84 0.24
N TRP A 176 10.91 -10.11 -0.65
CA TRP A 176 11.35 -11.47 -0.96
C TRP A 176 11.98 -12.17 0.24
N MET A 177 12.85 -11.44 0.96
CA MET A 177 13.46 -11.95 2.18
C MET A 177 12.40 -12.25 3.25
N PHE A 178 11.45 -11.32 3.45
CA PHE A 178 10.36 -11.50 4.40
C PHE A 178 9.47 -12.70 4.03
N SER A 179 9.10 -12.85 2.76
CA SER A 179 8.34 -14.01 2.26
C SER A 179 9.09 -15.32 2.52
N GLY A 180 10.39 -15.38 2.26
CA GLY A 180 11.22 -16.56 2.54
C GLY A 180 11.24 -16.92 4.02
N LEU A 181 11.39 -15.93 4.91
CA LEU A 181 11.33 -16.13 6.36
C LEU A 181 9.96 -16.66 6.82
N ALA A 182 8.87 -16.09 6.29
CA ALA A 182 7.51 -16.50 6.63
C ALA A 182 7.21 -17.95 6.17
N ILE A 183 7.60 -18.31 4.94
CA ILE A 183 7.43 -19.68 4.41
C ILE A 183 8.23 -20.69 5.25
N ASN A 184 9.48 -20.37 5.57
CA ASN A 184 10.32 -21.23 6.41
C ASN A 184 9.77 -21.36 7.84
N ALA A 185 9.14 -20.31 8.38
CA ALA A 185 8.51 -20.38 9.69
C ALA A 185 7.34 -21.37 9.70
N VAL A 186 6.50 -21.37 8.65
CA VAL A 186 5.39 -22.34 8.51
C VAL A 186 5.91 -23.75 8.30
N ASN A 187 6.95 -23.95 7.48
CA ASN A 187 7.52 -25.27 7.23
C ASN A 187 8.17 -25.91 8.49
N ARG A 188 8.53 -25.09 9.48
CA ARG A 188 9.12 -25.55 10.75
C ARG A 188 8.08 -25.88 11.82
N ALA A 189 6.85 -25.36 11.69
CA ALA A 189 5.76 -25.54 12.64
C ALA A 189 4.98 -26.82 12.33
#